data_AF-A0A7S1S1R8-F1
#
_entry.id   AF-A0A7S1S1R8-F1
#
_cell.length_a   1.000
_cell.length_b   1.000
_cell.length_c   1.000
_cell.angle_alpha   90.00
_cell.angle_beta   90.00
_cell.angle_gamma   90.00
#
_symmetry.space_group_name_H-M   'P 1'
#
loop_
_entity.id
_entity.type
_entity.pdbx_description
1 polymer ?
#
loop_
_entity_poly.entity_id
_entity_poly.type
_entity_poly.pdbx_seq_one_letter_code
_entity_poly.pdbx_strand_id
1 'polypeptide(L)'
;NPYGLTSWCQEVSDGLALVRRGGPDGAGHAATFAAKAHKAAQAGARALLVINSGAELPASRIGTGALMSDLRVALRTRSCAFPPVPVLLLPRESGEQLRERCQ
;
A
#
# COMPACT_ATOMS: atom_id res chain seq x y z
N ASN A 1 6.83 0.49 11.08
CA ASN A 1 5.51 1.10 10.81
C ASN A 1 4.64 0.09 10.05
N PRO A 2 3.63 -0.52 10.68
CA PRO A 2 2.85 -1.61 10.08
C PRO A 2 2.04 -1.21 8.83
N TYR A 3 1.76 0.08 8.65
CA TYR A 3 0.94 0.59 7.54
C TYR A 3 1.77 1.24 6.41
N GLY A 4 3.10 1.34 6.56
CA GLY A 4 3.99 1.95 5.57
C GLY A 4 3.80 3.46 5.36
N LEU A 5 3.25 4.16 6.36
CA LEU A 5 2.81 5.57 6.23
C LEU A 5 3.83 6.62 6.65
N THR A 6 4.90 6.27 7.36
CA THR A 6 6.02 7.14 7.74
C THR A 6 7.27 6.77 6.95
N SER A 7 8.29 7.64 6.98
CA SER A 7 9.54 7.53 6.24
C SER A 7 10.07 6.10 6.17
N TRP A 8 10.19 5.57 4.95
CA TRP A 8 10.88 4.33 4.67
C TRP A 8 12.37 4.63 4.85
N CYS A 9 12.91 4.39 6.05
CA CYS A 9 14.31 4.65 6.38
C CYS A 9 15.28 3.59 5.84
N GLN A 10 14.78 2.52 5.21
CA GLN A 10 15.58 1.53 4.53
C GLN A 10 15.18 1.52 3.06
N GLU A 11 16.16 1.74 2.19
CA GLU A 11 16.04 1.44 0.76
C GLU A 11 15.54 0.00 0.60
N VAL A 12 14.32 -0.15 0.08
CA VAL A 12 13.80 -1.45 -0.35
C VAL A 12 14.37 -1.72 -1.74
N SER A 13 15.70 -1.66 -1.89
CA SER A 13 16.36 -1.81 -3.18
C SER A 13 16.10 -3.22 -3.71
N ASP A 14 15.33 -3.29 -4.80
CA ASP A 14 14.89 -4.52 -5.49
C ASP A 14 13.97 -5.48 -4.71
N GLY A 15 13.44 -5.05 -3.56
CA GLY A 15 12.57 -5.86 -2.70
C GLY A 15 11.07 -5.74 -2.99
N LEU A 16 10.29 -6.60 -2.35
CA LEU A 16 8.83 -6.48 -2.22
C LEU A 16 8.50 -5.79 -0.89
N ALA A 17 7.63 -4.79 -0.95
CA ALA A 17 7.16 -4.10 0.25
C ALA A 17 5.93 -4.81 0.81
N LEU A 18 5.94 -5.19 2.11
CA LEU A 18 4.79 -5.80 2.79
C LEU A 18 4.21 -4.82 3.83
N VAL A 19 2.93 -4.46 3.68
CA VAL A 19 2.25 -3.51 4.59
C VAL A 19 0.86 -4.00 4.96
N ARG A 20 0.30 -3.55 6.09
CA ARG A 20 -1.11 -3.78 6.43
C ARG A 20 -2.03 -2.80 5.71
N ARG A 21 -3.24 -3.23 5.37
CA ARG A 21 -4.34 -2.39 4.89
C ARG A 21 -4.79 -1.42 5.99
N GLY A 22 -5.23 -0.22 5.61
CA GLY A 22 -5.61 0.84 6.55
C GLY A 22 -4.47 1.79 6.91
N GLY A 23 -4.65 2.57 7.97
CA GLY A 23 -3.68 3.52 8.51
C GLY A 23 -4.05 3.90 9.94
N PRO A 24 -3.24 4.72 10.64
CA PRO A 24 -3.62 5.28 11.92
C PRO A 24 -4.89 6.11 11.76
N ASP A 25 -5.65 6.26 12.85
CA ASP A 25 -6.90 7.02 12.85
C ASP A 25 -6.70 8.42 12.27
N GLY A 26 -7.60 8.82 11.36
CA GLY A 26 -7.50 10.09 10.65
C GLY A 26 -6.56 10.10 9.42
N ALA A 27 -5.95 8.98 9.04
CA ALA A 27 -5.03 8.93 7.89
C ALA A 27 -5.69 9.25 6.53
N GLY A 28 -7.02 9.16 6.42
CA GLY A 28 -7.79 9.56 5.22
C GLY A 28 -7.17 9.04 3.91
N HIS A 29 -6.80 9.97 3.02
CA HIS A 29 -6.20 9.70 1.70
C HIS A 29 -4.85 8.97 1.76
N ALA A 30 -4.11 9.09 2.85
CA ALA A 30 -2.82 8.41 3.01
C ALA A 30 -2.99 6.89 3.18
N ALA A 31 -4.16 6.42 3.62
CA ALA A 31 -4.46 5.00 3.79
C ALA A 31 -4.84 4.29 2.47
N THR A 32 -4.95 5.03 1.35
CA THR A 32 -5.31 4.47 0.04
C THR A 32 -4.20 3.56 -0.52
N PHE A 33 -4.60 2.57 -1.33
CA PHE A 33 -3.65 1.69 -2.02
C PHE A 33 -2.68 2.49 -2.90
N ALA A 34 -3.18 3.51 -3.60
CA ALA A 34 -2.38 4.37 -4.45
C ALA A 34 -1.32 5.16 -3.68
N ALA A 35 -1.70 5.79 -2.55
CA ALA A 35 -0.75 6.51 -1.72
C ALA A 35 0.37 5.60 -1.20
N LYS A 36 0.03 4.36 -0.84
CA LYS A 36 1.01 3.35 -0.42
C LYS A 36 1.89 2.87 -1.57
N ALA A 37 1.33 2.67 -2.76
CA ALA A 37 2.08 2.27 -3.94
C ALA A 37 3.11 3.34 -4.35
N HIS A 38 2.73 4.62 -4.33
CA HIS A 38 3.67 5.70 -4.56
C HIS A 38 4.78 5.76 -3.52
N LYS A 39 4.46 5.55 -2.23
CA LYS A 39 5.49 5.48 -1.19
C LYS A 39 6.42 4.28 -1.36
N ALA A 40 5.88 3.12 -1.72
CA ALA A 40 6.68 1.92 -2.00
C ALA A 40 7.60 2.13 -3.20
N ALA A 41 7.11 2.75 -4.28
CA ALA A 41 7.92 3.11 -5.44
C ALA A 41 9.02 4.12 -5.09
N GLN A 42 8.72 5.15 -4.28
CA GLN A 42 9.71 6.11 -3.77
C GLN A 42 10.78 5.43 -2.91
N ALA A 43 10.44 4.32 -2.24
CA ALA A 43 11.37 3.51 -1.46
C ALA A 43 12.16 2.50 -2.30
N GLY A 44 11.96 2.44 -3.62
CA GLY A 44 12.66 1.53 -4.54
C GLY A 44 12.05 0.12 -4.65
N ALA A 45 10.89 -0.13 -4.05
CA ALA A 45 10.24 -1.44 -4.10
C ALA A 45 9.74 -1.77 -5.51
N ARG A 46 9.86 -3.03 -5.93
CA ARG A 46 9.34 -3.50 -7.23
C ARG A 46 7.84 -3.79 -7.22
N ALA A 47 7.30 -4.15 -6.06
CA ALA A 47 5.88 -4.38 -5.87
C ALA A 47 5.46 -4.16 -4.42
N LEU A 48 4.16 -3.93 -4.21
CA LEU A 48 3.54 -3.73 -2.93
C LEU A 48 2.56 -4.87 -2.60
N LEU A 49 2.84 -5.60 -1.52
CA LEU A 49 1.95 -6.56 -0.90
C LEU A 49 1.20 -5.89 0.24
N VAL A 50 -0.13 -5.95 0.22
CA VAL A 50 -0.99 -5.38 1.26
C VAL A 50 -1.73 -6.51 1.98
N ILE A 51 -1.49 -6.66 3.28
CA ILE A 51 -2.23 -7.60 4.13
C ILE A 51 -3.59 -7.02 4.44
N ASN A 52 -4.66 -7.73 4.09
CA ASN A 52 -6.00 -7.31 4.40
C ASN A 52 -6.26 -7.32 5.93
N SER A 53 -6.96 -6.31 6.44
CA SER A 53 -7.33 -6.22 7.86
C SER A 53 -8.57 -7.09 8.18
N GLY A 54 -9.44 -7.26 7.19
CA GLY A 54 -10.65 -8.08 7.30
C GLY A 54 -10.38 -9.58 7.13
N ALA A 55 -11.31 -10.41 7.59
CA ALA A 55 -11.25 -11.87 7.41
C ALA A 55 -11.35 -12.26 5.92
N GLU A 56 -12.20 -11.56 5.16
CA GLU A 56 -12.45 -11.82 3.76
C GLU A 56 -11.89 -10.71 2.86
N LEU A 57 -11.50 -11.10 1.64
CA LEU A 57 -11.12 -10.14 0.61
C LEU A 57 -12.35 -9.32 0.20
N PRO A 58 -12.20 -8.00 -0.05
CA PRO A 58 -13.31 -7.19 -0.52
C PRO A 58 -13.80 -7.71 -1.88
N ALA A 59 -15.13 -7.83 -2.03
CA ALA A 59 -15.76 -8.17 -3.30
C ALA A 59 -15.61 -7.06 -4.36
N SER A 60 -15.22 -5.86 -3.94
CA SER A 60 -14.95 -4.73 -4.84
C SER A 60 -13.54 -4.82 -5.45
N ARG A 61 -13.42 -4.34 -6.69
CA ARG A 61 -12.13 -4.29 -7.39
C ARG A 61 -11.18 -3.33 -6.67
N ILE A 62 -9.94 -3.75 -6.48
CA ILE A 62 -8.89 -2.90 -5.90
C ILE A 62 -8.58 -1.76 -6.88
N GLY A 63 -8.49 -0.54 -6.37
CA GLY A 63 -8.23 0.65 -7.18
C GLY A 63 -9.50 1.33 -7.72
N THR A 64 -10.70 0.82 -7.44
CA THR A 64 -11.91 1.62 -7.65
C THR A 64 -12.05 2.61 -6.50
N GLY A 65 -11.86 3.89 -6.79
CA GLY A 65 -11.97 4.99 -5.85
C GLY A 65 -12.75 6.16 -6.44
N ALA A 66 -13.04 7.16 -5.61
CA ALA A 66 -13.57 8.42 -6.11
C ALA A 66 -12.46 9.18 -6.86
N LEU A 67 -12.75 9.74 -8.03
CA LEU A 67 -11.80 10.52 -8.82
C LEU A 67 -11.09 11.62 -7.99
N MET A 68 -11.81 12.25 -7.06
CA MET A 68 -11.24 13.26 -6.16
C MET A 68 -10.18 12.70 -5.20
N SER A 69 -10.31 11.43 -4.79
CA SER A 69 -9.28 10.73 -4.02
C SER A 69 -8.01 10.60 -4.87
N ASP A 70 -8.15 10.17 -6.12
CA ASP A 70 -7.03 9.89 -7.00
C ASP A 70 -6.32 11.18 -7.42
N LEU A 71 -7.07 12.26 -7.68
CA LEU A 71 -6.51 13.60 -7.91
C LEU A 71 -5.74 14.12 -6.69
N ARG A 72 -6.26 13.91 -5.48
CA ARG A 72 -5.54 14.28 -4.24
C ARG A 72 -4.25 13.50 -4.07
N VAL A 73 -4.24 12.22 -4.43
CA VAL A 73 -3.03 11.39 -4.43
C VAL A 73 -2.05 11.92 -5.47
N ALA A 74 -2.47 12.10 -6.72
CA ALA A 74 -1.63 12.60 -7.82
C ALA A 74 -1.01 13.96 -7.50
N LEU A 75 -1.77 14.89 -6.92
CA LEU A 75 -1.26 16.20 -6.51
C LEU A 75 -0.19 16.09 -5.42
N ARG A 76 -0.39 15.19 -4.44
CA ARG A 76 0.55 15.01 -3.31
C ARG A 76 1.81 14.23 -3.71
N THR A 77 1.66 13.25 -4.59
CA THR A 77 2.78 12.44 -5.08
C THR A 77 3.47 13.09 -6.28
N ARG A 78 2.90 14.18 -6.81
CA ARG A 78 3.33 14.87 -8.04
C ARG A 78 3.50 13.90 -9.22
N SER A 79 2.65 12.88 -9.28
CA SER A 79 2.74 11.81 -10.26
C SER A 79 1.36 11.46 -10.78
N CYS A 80 1.24 11.40 -12.11
CA CYS A 80 0.02 10.96 -12.81
C CYS A 80 0.08 9.47 -13.21
N ALA A 81 1.17 8.77 -12.88
CA ALA A 81 1.30 7.33 -13.13
C ALA A 81 0.57 6.55 -12.03
N PHE A 82 -0.41 5.71 -12.39
CA PHE A 82 -1.31 5.14 -11.40
C PHE A 82 -1.58 3.63 -11.60
N PRO A 83 -1.26 2.78 -10.60
CA PRO A 83 -0.19 2.92 -9.59
C PRO A 83 1.21 2.67 -10.20
N PRO A 84 2.27 3.29 -9.66
CA PRO A 84 3.63 3.21 -10.23
C PRO A 84 4.32 1.86 -10.03
N VAL A 85 3.81 1.04 -9.10
CA VAL A 85 4.26 -0.33 -8.86
C VAL A 85 3.03 -1.25 -8.73
N PRO A 86 3.12 -2.53 -9.13
CA PRO A 86 2.04 -3.49 -8.94
C PRO A 86 1.65 -3.63 -7.47
N VAL A 87 0.34 -3.72 -7.21
CA VAL A 87 -0.21 -3.88 -5.86
C VAL A 87 -1.00 -5.18 -5.79
N LEU A 88 -0.71 -6.01 -4.79
CA LEU A 88 -1.43 -7.25 -4.52
C LEU A 88 -2.01 -7.21 -3.09
N LEU A 89 -3.31 -7.51 -2.95
CA LEU A 89 -3.96 -7.65 -1.65
C LEU A 89 -3.95 -9.12 -1.23
N LEU A 90 -3.38 -9.41 -0.08
CA LEU A 90 -3.29 -10.74 0.52
C LEU A 90 -4.43 -10.95 1.52
N PRO A 91 -5.00 -12.16 1.60
CA PRO A 91 -5.83 -12.57 2.74
C PRO A 91 -5.07 -12.38 4.05
N ARG A 92 -5.81 -12.09 5.13
CA ARG A 92 -5.20 -11.83 6.43
C ARG A 92 -4.32 -12.98 6.91
N GLU A 93 -4.82 -14.21 6.81
CA GLU A 93 -4.10 -15.40 7.26
C GLU A 93 -2.77 -15.60 6.52
N SER A 94 -2.80 -15.65 5.18
CA SER A 94 -1.60 -15.82 4.37
C SER A 94 -0.62 -14.65 4.51
N GLY A 95 -1.14 -13.43 4.63
CA GLY A 95 -0.31 -12.24 4.80
C GLY A 95 0.39 -12.17 6.16
N GLU A 96 -0.27 -12.59 7.23
CA GLU A 96 0.34 -12.68 8.56
C GLU A 96 1.36 -13.82 8.64
N GLN A 97 1.08 -14.99 8.06
CA GLN A 97 2.07 -16.07 7.94
C GLN A 97 3.32 -15.63 7.17
N LEU A 98 3.15 -14.88 6.07
CA LEU A 98 4.28 -14.34 5.31
C LEU A 98 5.06 -13.32 6.15
N ARG A 99 4.38 -12.45 6.88
CA ARG A 99 5.00 -11.47 7.77
C ARG A 99 5.84 -12.13 8.85
N GLU A 100 5.36 -13.23 9.44
CA GLU A 100 6.10 -13.99 10.45
C GLU A 100 7.35 -14.66 9.87
N ARG A 101 7.30 -15.14 8.62
CA ARG A 101 8.46 -15.77 7.95
C ARG A 101 9.51 -14.79 7.43
N CYS A 102 9.17 -13.50 7.33
CA CYS A 102 10.06 -12.44 6.88
C CYS A 102 10.62 -11.58 8.04
N GLN A 103 10.38 -11.97 9.30
CA GLN A 103 11.06 -11.43 10.48
C GLN A 103 12.38 -12.15 10.72
#